data_AF-A0A3C2B2K8-F1
#
_entry.id   AF-A0A3C2B2K8-F1
#
_cell.length_a   1.000
_cell.length_b   1.000
_cell.length_c   1.000
_cell.angle_alpha   90.00
_cell.angle_beta   90.00
_cell.angle_gamma   90.00
#
_symmetry.space_group_name_H-M   'P 1'
#
loop_
_entity.id
_entity.type
_entity.pdbx_description
1 polymer ?
#
loop_
_entity_poly.entity_id
_entity_poly.type
_entity_poly.pdbx_seq_one_letter_code
_entity_poly.pdbx_strand_id
1 'polypeptide(L)' 'VRSLERAVASAGLQMADLAGVVLVGGSSRMPLVGEVVASETGRPVLVDADAKLVIALGAALPIAPIATAAATAAVAAT' A
#
# COMPACT_ATOMS: atom_id res chain seq x y z
N VAL A 1 14.81 -1.78 3.51
CA VAL A 1 13.96 -2.54 2.57
C VAL A 1 13.97 -4.06 2.80
N ARG A 2 15.06 -4.65 3.33
CA ARG A 2 15.16 -6.08 3.71
C ARG A 2 13.94 -6.79 4.31
N SER A 3 13.18 -6.16 5.20
CA SER A 3 11.96 -6.79 5.75
C SER A 3 10.83 -6.93 4.72
N LEU A 4 10.70 -5.97 3.81
CA LEU A 4 9.78 -6.02 2.68
C LEU A 4 10.20 -7.14 1.70
N GLU A 5 11.49 -7.27 1.38
CA GLU A 5 12.02 -8.38 0.56
C GLU A 5 11.66 -9.74 1.13
N ARG A 6 11.86 -9.95 2.43
CA ARG A 6 11.49 -11.20 3.08
C ARG A 6 9.98 -11.46 3.02
N ALA A 7 9.16 -10.44 3.23
CA ALA A 7 7.71 -10.58 3.17
C ALA A 7 7.24 -10.98 1.77
N VAL A 8 7.75 -10.31 0.74
CA VAL A 8 7.45 -10.61 -0.67
C VAL A 8 7.90 -12.03 -1.05
N ALA A 9 9.12 -12.40 -0.67
CA ALA A 9 9.61 -13.76 -0.90
C ALA A 9 8.77 -14.83 -0.17
N SER A 10 8.32 -14.55 1.07
CA SER A 10 7.45 -15.47 1.83
C SER A 10 6.07 -15.67 1.19
N ALA A 11 5.63 -14.71 0.37
CA ALA A 11 4.41 -14.81 -0.43
C ALA A 11 4.64 -15.53 -1.78
N GLY A 12 5.86 -15.98 -2.08
CA GLY A 12 6.20 -16.60 -3.36
C GLY A 12 6.27 -15.61 -4.53
N LEU A 13 6.41 -14.32 -4.25
CA LEU A 13 6.44 -13.23 -5.23
C LEU A 13 7.85 -12.63 -5.37
N GLN A 14 8.04 -11.85 -6.41
CA GLN A 14 9.19 -10.98 -6.65
C GLN A 14 8.79 -9.51 -6.48
N MET A 15 9.76 -8.61 -6.25
CA MET A 15 9.47 -7.16 -6.17
C MET A 15 8.76 -6.64 -7.41
N ALA A 16 9.12 -7.16 -8.59
CA ALA A 16 8.54 -6.80 -9.87
C ALA A 16 7.03 -7.13 -9.97
N ASP A 17 6.54 -8.08 -9.18
CA ASP A 17 5.13 -8.49 -9.18
C ASP A 17 4.24 -7.49 -8.42
N LEU A 18 4.84 -6.57 -7.66
CA LEU A 18 4.08 -5.58 -6.89
C LEU A 18 3.61 -4.43 -7.77
N ALA A 19 2.32 -4.11 -7.72
CA ALA A 19 1.80 -2.90 -8.37
C ALA A 19 2.48 -1.62 -7.84
N GLY A 20 2.78 -1.57 -6.54
CA GLY A 20 3.46 -0.48 -5.88
C GLY A 20 3.56 -0.69 -4.37
N VAL A 21 4.09 0.30 -3.66
CA VAL A 21 4.25 0.29 -2.20
C VAL A 21 3.48 1.44 -1.60
N VAL A 22 2.55 1.16 -0.68
CA VAL A 22 1.84 2.19 0.08
C VAL A 22 2.57 2.41 1.41
N LEU A 23 2.97 3.65 1.70
CA LEU A 23 3.61 4.01 2.96
C LEU A 23 2.58 4.42 4.02
N VAL A 24 2.54 3.69 5.13
CA VAL A 24 1.63 3.96 6.25
C VAL A 24 2.44 4.19 7.53
N GLY A 25 2.02 5.15 8.35
CA GLY A 25 2.67 5.51 9.62
C GLY A 25 3.24 6.94 9.62
N GLY A 26 3.50 7.46 10.82
CA GLY A 26 3.97 8.85 11.00
C GLY A 26 5.37 9.11 10.45
N SER A 27 6.31 8.18 10.67
CA SER A 27 7.70 8.31 10.22
C SER A 27 7.86 8.20 8.71
N SER A 28 6.99 7.44 8.04
CA SER A 28 7.03 7.22 6.59
C SER A 28 6.62 8.45 5.76
N ARG A 29 6.27 9.58 6.40
CA ARG A 29 6.01 10.86 5.74
C ARG A 29 7.25 11.66 5.39
N MET A 30 8.41 11.26 5.89
CA MET A 30 9.65 11.92 5.51
C MET A 30 9.92 11.65 4.02
N PRO A 31 10.05 12.67 3.15
CA PRO A 31 10.14 12.47 1.69
C PRO A 31 11.25 11.47 1.28
N LEU A 32 12.39 11.56 1.96
CA LEU A 32 13.53 10.66 1.76
C LEU A 32 13.18 9.18 1.95
N VAL A 33 12.22 8.84 2.81
CA VAL A 33 11.78 7.44 3.00
C VAL A 33 11.12 6.92 1.72
N GLY A 34 10.28 7.72 1.07
CA GLY A 34 9.65 7.36 -0.21
C GLY A 34 10.66 7.19 -1.33
N GLU A 35 11.63 8.10 -1.42
CA GLU A 35 12.72 8.04 -2.40
C GLU A 35 13.57 6.77 -2.25
N VAL A 36 14.01 6.47 -1.02
CA VAL A 36 14.80 5.27 -0.72
C VAL A 36 14.00 3.99 -1.00
N VAL A 37 12.72 3.95 -0.62
CA VAL A 37 11.89 2.77 -0.91
C VAL A 37 11.71 2.59 -2.42
N ALA A 38 11.45 3.67 -3.17
CA ALA A 38 11.31 3.61 -4.62
C ALA A 38 12.60 3.15 -5.31
N SER A 39 13.76 3.70 -4.91
CA SER A 39 15.05 3.36 -5.52
C SER A 39 15.47 1.92 -5.25
N GLU A 40 15.30 1.45 -4.01
CA GLU A 40 15.73 0.12 -3.59
C GLU A 40 14.79 -0.98 -4.10
N THR A 41 13.49 -0.71 -4.26
CA THR A 41 12.53 -1.71 -4.73
C THR A 41 12.31 -1.67 -6.24
N GLY A 42 12.63 -0.55 -6.91
CA GLY A 42 12.27 -0.31 -8.30
C GLY A 42 10.75 -0.21 -8.53
N ARG A 43 9.96 -0.01 -7.46
CA ARG A 43 8.50 0.03 -7.49
C ARG A 43 7.97 1.43 -7.13
N PRO A 44 6.85 1.86 -7.72
CA PRO A 44 6.27 3.15 -7.39
C PRO A 44 5.80 3.16 -5.94
N VAL A 45 6.07 4.27 -5.24
CA VAL A 45 5.45 4.55 -3.95
C VAL A 45 4.12 5.26 -4.19
N LEU A 46 3.05 4.66 -3.71
CA LEU A 46 1.70 5.19 -3.84
C LEU A 46 1.38 6.06 -2.61
N VAL A 47 0.84 7.24 -2.86
CA VAL A 47 0.49 8.21 -1.82
C VAL A 47 -1.03 8.21 -1.64
N ASP A 48 -1.47 7.95 -0.41
CA ASP A 48 -2.87 8.14 0.00
C ASP A 48 -3.04 9.54 0.59
N ALA A 49 -4.09 10.25 0.18
CA ALA A 49 -4.46 11.56 0.70
C ALA A 49 -4.74 11.53 2.22
N ASP A 50 -5.25 10.41 2.75
CA ASP A 50 -5.69 10.28 4.14
C ASP A 50 -4.93 9.19 4.92
N ALA A 51 -3.61 9.13 4.75
CA ALA A 51 -2.72 8.16 5.42
C ALA A 51 -2.85 8.09 6.97
N LYS A 52 -3.51 9.06 7.63
CA LYS A 52 -3.84 9.00 9.07
C LYS A 52 -4.98 8.04 9.38
N LEU A 53 -5.95 7.93 8.48
CA LEU A 53 -7.22 7.25 8.72
C LEU A 53 -7.27 5.85 8.13
N VAL A 54 -6.37 5.52 7.19
CA VAL A 54 -6.37 4.22 6.47
C VAL A 54 -6.48 3.00 7.40
N ILE A 55 -5.82 3.02 8.56
CA ILE A 55 -5.89 1.93 9.53
C ILE A 55 -7.27 1.87 10.20
N ALA A 56 -7.79 3.01 10.65
CA ALA A 56 -9.09 3.10 11.31
C ALA A 56 -10.24 2.76 10.35
N LEU A 57 -10.20 3.27 9.13
CA LEU A 57 -11.14 2.95 8.06
C LEU A 57 -11.08 1.46 7.69
N GLY A 58 -9.87 0.91 7.56
CA GLY A 58 -9.64 -0.51 7.31
C GLY A 58 -10.22 -1.41 8.40
N ALA A 59 -10.03 -1.02 9.67
CA ALA A 59 -10.55 -1.74 10.82
C ALA A 59 -12.08 -1.66 10.96
N ALA A 60 -12.70 -0.59 10.45
CA ALA A 60 -14.15 -0.41 10.48
C ALA A 60 -14.89 -1.21 9.38
N LEU A 61 -14.22 -1.58 8.29
CA LEU A 61 -14.81 -2.30 7.15
C LEU A 61 -15.60 -3.58 7.54
N PRO A 62 -15.11 -4.47 8.41
CA PRO A 62 -15.86 -5.68 8.80
C PRO A 62 -17.09 -5.41 9.66
N ILE A 63 -17.17 -4.24 10.30
CA ILE A 63 -18.24 -3.83 11.22
C ILE A 63 -19.30 -3.01 10.46
N ALA A 64 -18.88 -2.26 9.46
CA ALA A 64 -19.79 -1.61 8.54
C ALA A 64 -20.57 -2.67 7.74
N PRO A 65 -21.90 -2.55 7.57
CA PRO A 65 -22.61 -3.39 6.62
C PRO A 65 -21.91 -3.24 5.28
N ILE A 66 -21.44 -4.36 4.72
CA ILE A 66 -20.69 -4.37 3.48
C ILE A 66 -21.63 -3.81 2.40
N ALA A 67 -21.49 -2.52 2.07
CA ALA A 67 -22.10 -1.96 0.88
C ALA A 67 -21.33 -2.52 -0.31
N THR A 68 -21.67 -3.75 -0.70
CA THR A 68 -21.07 -4.54 -1.78
C THR A 68 -21.38 -3.96 -3.16
N ALA A 69 -20.99 -2.70 -3.45
CA ALA A 69 -21.33 -2.14 -4.76
C ALA A 69 -20.42 -1.07 -5.40
N ALA A 70 -19.32 -0.57 -4.82
CA ALA A 70 -18.66 0.59 -5.46
C ALA A 70 -17.14 0.57 -5.67
N ALA A 71 -16.36 -0.31 -5.03
CA ALA A 71 -14.89 -0.20 -5.12
C ALA A 71 -14.25 -0.98 -6.29
N THR A 72 -14.89 -2.04 -6.79
CA THR A 72 -14.34 -2.85 -7.90
C THR A 72 -14.51 -2.19 -9.28
N ALA A 73 -15.36 -1.17 -9.41
CA ALA A 73 -15.61 -0.51 -10.70
C ALA A 73 -14.49 0.47 -11.12
N ALA A 74 -13.70 0.99 -10.17
CA ALA A 74 -12.68 2.00 -10.47
C ALA A 74 -11.35 1.44 -10.98
N VAL A 75 -11.07 0.14 -10.78
CA VAL A 75 -9.83 -0.52 -11.26
C VAL A 75 -9.99 -1.14 -12.66
N ALA A 76 -11.23 -1.27 -13.16
CA ALA A 76 -11.52 -1.82 -14.49
C ALA A 76 -11.63 -0.74 -15.59
N ALA A 77 -11.55 0.55 -15.23
CA ALA A 77 -11.69 1.68 -16.15
C ALA A 77 -10.42 2.55 -16.20
N THR A 78 -9.28 1.95 -16.55
CA THR A 78 -8.10 2.62 -17.12
C THR A 78 -7.34 1.60 -17.95
#